data_AF-A0A2V4VNF4-F1
#
_entry.id   AF-A0A2V4VNF4-F1
#
_cell.length_a   1.000
_cell.length_b   1.000
_cell.length_c   1.000
_cell.angle_alpha   90.00
_cell.angle_beta   90.00
_cell.angle_gamma   90.00
#
_symmetry.space_group_name_H-M   'P 1'
#
loop_
_entity.id
_entity.type
_entity.pdbx_description
1 polymer ?
#
loop_
_entity_poly.entity_id
_entity_poly.type
_entity_poly.pdbx_seq_one_letter_code
_entity_poly.pdbx_strand_id
1 'polypeptide(L)'
;MISEFQDTVPQRADVPPQVHLDYNKYENVLEHMDSGIMLFDNRGILTFINVQMAKLLELPRDLLSGCTLMQMLSLPQMSRFKKKKILRIYRETIFHRKRYHELTDEYGRHWLVTVTYGDQMDGDFLFSVKDVSDYKQIEQTAYQNDKLAMLGRISASIAHEIRNPLTAIRGFIQLLRPHLLQLGKDEYARIILTEIDRANDIISRVLNNQ
;
A
#
# COMPACT_ATOMS: atom_id res chain seq x y z
N MET A 1 12.13 -78.89 -37.75
CA MET A 1 11.78 -78.19 -36.49
C MET A 1 12.87 -77.15 -36.27
N ILE A 2 12.58 -75.85 -36.35
CA ILE A 2 11.72 -75.08 -35.42
C ILE A 2 12.37 -75.15 -34.02
N SER A 3 12.92 -74.08 -33.43
CA SER A 3 13.21 -72.71 -33.94
C SER A 3 14.35 -72.09 -33.06
N GLU A 4 14.72 -70.80 -33.00
CA GLU A 4 14.14 -69.51 -33.45
C GLU A 4 15.25 -68.43 -33.62
N PHE A 5 14.92 -67.27 -34.19
CA PHE A 5 15.72 -66.03 -34.10
C PHE A 5 15.15 -65.12 -32.98
N GLN A 6 15.97 -64.61 -32.07
CA GLN A 6 15.73 -63.26 -31.48
C GLN A 6 16.96 -62.66 -30.77
N ASP A 7 17.53 -61.68 -31.44
CA ASP A 7 18.05 -60.39 -30.96
C ASP A 7 18.78 -60.27 -29.61
N THR A 8 20.00 -59.75 -29.71
CA THR A 8 20.80 -59.21 -28.60
C THR A 8 20.09 -58.05 -27.90
N VAL A 9 19.79 -58.21 -26.61
CA VAL A 9 19.38 -57.10 -25.74
C VAL A 9 20.61 -56.23 -25.41
N PRO A 10 20.66 -54.94 -25.81
CA PRO A 10 21.74 -54.05 -25.41
C PRO A 10 21.67 -53.72 -23.91
N GLN A 11 22.81 -53.30 -23.36
CA GLN A 11 22.98 -53.05 -21.92
C GLN A 11 22.05 -51.94 -21.39
N ARG A 12 21.77 -51.98 -20.08
CA ARG A 12 21.12 -50.86 -19.37
C ARG A 12 21.91 -49.57 -19.61
N ALA A 13 21.30 -48.60 -20.27
CA ALA A 13 21.78 -47.22 -20.24
C ALA A 13 21.50 -46.61 -18.85
N ASP A 14 22.48 -45.89 -18.30
CA ASP A 14 22.29 -45.16 -17.04
C ASP A 14 21.26 -44.04 -17.21
N VAL A 15 20.21 -44.05 -16.39
CA VAL A 15 19.25 -42.95 -16.30
C VAL A 15 19.80 -41.93 -15.30
N PRO A 16 20.11 -40.68 -15.71
CA PRO A 16 20.73 -39.70 -14.82
C PRO A 16 19.74 -39.21 -13.75
N PRO A 17 20.12 -39.18 -12.46
CA PRO A 17 19.24 -38.78 -11.36
C PRO A 17 19.14 -37.25 -11.23
N GLN A 18 18.46 -36.57 -12.17
CA GLN A 18 18.41 -35.10 -12.24
C GLN A 18 17.00 -34.52 -12.52
N VAL A 19 16.06 -34.64 -11.56
CA VAL A 19 14.80 -33.84 -11.55
C VAL A 19 14.32 -33.41 -10.14
N HIS A 20 14.77 -34.06 -9.06
CA HIS A 20 14.16 -33.92 -7.72
C HIS A 20 14.71 -32.78 -6.82
N LEU A 21 15.57 -31.89 -7.33
CA LEU A 21 16.31 -30.93 -6.48
C LEU A 21 15.74 -29.50 -6.42
N ASP A 22 14.88 -29.09 -7.36
CA ASP A 22 14.40 -27.69 -7.41
C ASP A 22 13.03 -27.44 -6.78
N TYR A 23 12.08 -28.39 -6.83
CA TYR A 23 10.73 -28.20 -6.25
C TYR A 23 10.78 -27.80 -4.77
N ASN A 24 11.51 -28.59 -3.96
CA ASN A 24 11.69 -28.33 -2.52
C ASN A 24 12.30 -26.95 -2.24
N LYS A 25 13.08 -26.37 -3.17
CA LYS A 25 13.71 -25.06 -3.00
C LYS A 25 12.69 -23.93 -3.14
N TYR A 26 11.81 -24.00 -4.14
CA TYR A 26 10.76 -23.00 -4.34
C TYR A 26 9.66 -23.10 -3.27
N GLU A 27 9.24 -24.30 -2.89
CA GLU A 27 8.32 -24.51 -1.77
C GLU A 27 8.90 -23.95 -0.47
N ASN A 28 10.16 -24.28 -0.13
CA ASN A 28 10.80 -23.78 1.10
C ASN A 28 10.95 -22.25 1.14
N VAL A 29 11.11 -21.59 -0.02
CA VAL A 29 11.04 -20.12 -0.10
C VAL A 29 9.62 -19.62 0.20
N LEU A 30 8.59 -20.17 -0.46
CA LEU A 30 7.19 -19.79 -0.25
C LEU A 30 6.73 -20.04 1.20
N GLU A 31 7.28 -21.06 1.86
CA GLU A 31 7.01 -21.39 3.27
C GLU A 31 7.56 -20.38 4.27
N HIS A 32 8.68 -19.74 3.94
CA HIS A 32 9.34 -18.74 4.80
C HIS A 32 9.01 -17.29 4.45
N MET A 33 8.22 -17.04 3.40
CA MET A 33 7.72 -15.68 3.09
C MET A 33 6.76 -15.17 4.16
N ASP A 34 6.93 -13.92 4.61
CA ASP A 34 6.05 -13.24 5.59
C ASP A 34 4.63 -12.93 5.08
N SER A 35 4.30 -13.35 3.86
CA SER A 35 2.96 -13.23 3.28
C SER A 35 2.27 -14.60 3.33
N GLY A 36 1.00 -14.64 3.70
CA GLY A 36 0.18 -15.83 3.48
C GLY A 36 0.04 -16.09 1.98
N ILE A 37 0.33 -17.30 1.53
CA ILE A 37 0.23 -17.74 0.13
C ILE A 37 -0.64 -18.99 0.03
N MET A 38 -1.53 -19.01 -0.95
CA MET A 38 -2.50 -20.09 -1.20
C MET A 38 -2.76 -20.20 -2.71
N LEU A 39 -2.61 -21.41 -3.26
CA LEU A 39 -2.79 -21.70 -4.69
C LEU A 39 -3.91 -22.72 -4.89
N PHE A 40 -4.78 -22.47 -5.86
CA PHE A 40 -5.77 -23.43 -6.34
C PHE A 40 -5.53 -23.74 -7.81
N ASP A 41 -5.78 -24.98 -8.22
CA ASP A 41 -5.77 -25.36 -9.62
C ASP A 41 -6.90 -24.68 -10.41
N ASN A 42 -6.86 -24.79 -11.73
CA ASN A 42 -7.91 -24.33 -12.63
C ASN A 42 -9.32 -24.98 -12.42
N ARG A 43 -9.44 -25.99 -11.55
CA ARG A 43 -10.72 -26.58 -11.09
C ARG A 43 -11.16 -26.02 -9.72
N GLY A 44 -10.36 -25.15 -9.11
CA GLY A 44 -10.62 -24.54 -7.79
C GLY A 44 -10.25 -25.43 -6.60
N ILE A 45 -9.41 -26.45 -6.78
CA ILE A 45 -8.91 -27.37 -5.76
C ILE A 45 -7.61 -26.83 -5.17
N LEU A 46 -7.48 -26.79 -3.84
CA LEU A 46 -6.27 -26.30 -3.18
C LEU A 46 -5.05 -27.20 -3.47
N THR A 47 -4.04 -26.64 -4.12
CA THR A 47 -2.77 -27.31 -4.47
C THR A 47 -1.63 -26.98 -3.51
N PHE A 48 -1.55 -25.73 -3.02
CA PHE A 48 -0.50 -25.30 -2.08
C PHE A 48 -1.03 -24.29 -1.05
N ILE A 49 -0.56 -24.37 0.19
CA ILE A 49 -0.79 -23.36 1.23
C ILE A 49 0.40 -23.26 2.18
N ASN A 50 0.92 -22.04 2.37
CA ASN A 50 2.10 -21.82 3.21
C ASN A 50 1.78 -21.70 4.71
N VAL A 51 2.81 -21.73 5.56
CA VAL A 51 2.66 -21.65 7.03
C VAL A 51 1.87 -20.41 7.45
N GLN A 52 2.16 -19.26 6.83
CA GLN A 52 1.59 -18.00 7.25
C GLN A 52 0.11 -17.88 6.86
N MET A 53 -0.33 -18.43 5.72
CA MET A 53 -1.75 -18.48 5.37
C MET A 53 -2.52 -19.42 6.31
N ALA A 54 -1.98 -20.61 6.62
CA ALA A 54 -2.61 -21.52 7.57
C ALA A 54 -2.83 -20.86 8.95
N LYS A 55 -1.84 -20.09 9.44
CA LYS A 55 -1.95 -19.25 10.64
C LYS A 55 -3.05 -18.17 10.49
N LEU A 56 -3.06 -17.41 9.39
CA LEU A 56 -4.05 -16.34 9.16
C LEU A 56 -5.49 -16.86 9.06
N LEU A 57 -5.68 -18.07 8.51
CA LEU A 57 -6.97 -18.75 8.46
C LEU A 57 -7.38 -19.38 9.80
N GLU A 58 -6.43 -19.60 10.73
CA GLU A 58 -6.60 -20.39 11.97
C GLU A 58 -7.06 -21.83 11.70
N LEU A 59 -6.55 -22.46 10.64
CA LEU A 59 -6.94 -23.82 10.22
C LEU A 59 -5.70 -24.74 10.08
N PRO A 60 -5.76 -26.00 10.57
CA PRO A 60 -4.71 -26.99 10.35
C PRO A 60 -4.70 -27.42 8.88
N ARG A 61 -3.51 -27.55 8.29
CA ARG A 61 -3.30 -27.87 6.86
C ARG A 61 -3.97 -29.16 6.41
N ASP A 62 -4.03 -30.14 7.30
CA ASP A 62 -4.53 -31.49 7.02
C ASP A 62 -6.04 -31.50 6.70
N LEU A 63 -6.75 -30.41 7.02
CA LEU A 63 -8.15 -30.18 6.65
C LEU A 63 -8.32 -29.32 5.39
N LEU A 64 -7.22 -28.86 4.79
CA LEU A 64 -7.19 -27.92 3.66
C LEU A 64 -6.73 -28.58 2.35
N SER A 65 -5.75 -29.48 2.41
CA SER A 65 -5.19 -30.16 1.24
C SER A 65 -6.27 -30.80 0.36
N GLY A 66 -6.34 -30.43 -0.92
CA GLY A 66 -7.29 -31.00 -1.87
C GLY A 66 -8.75 -30.58 -1.70
N CYS A 67 -9.07 -29.61 -0.84
CA CYS A 67 -10.43 -29.05 -0.76
C CYS A 67 -10.57 -27.74 -1.57
N THR A 68 -11.80 -27.43 -1.97
CA THR A 68 -12.13 -26.19 -2.69
C THR A 68 -12.35 -25.02 -1.73
N LEU A 69 -12.25 -23.79 -2.25
CA LEU A 69 -12.53 -22.57 -1.47
C LEU A 69 -13.89 -22.61 -0.75
N MET A 70 -14.92 -23.20 -1.38
CA MET A 70 -16.26 -23.33 -0.78
C MET A 70 -16.32 -24.39 0.33
N GLN A 71 -15.57 -25.49 0.22
CA GLN A 71 -15.41 -26.49 1.29
C GLN A 71 -14.64 -25.90 2.47
N MET A 72 -13.54 -25.20 2.23
CA MET A 72 -12.80 -24.46 3.26
C MET A 72 -13.70 -23.45 4.00
N LEU A 73 -14.52 -22.70 3.26
CA LEU A 73 -15.51 -21.78 3.84
C LEU A 73 -16.66 -22.49 4.55
N SER A 74 -16.86 -23.79 4.34
CA SER A 74 -17.88 -24.58 5.05
C SER A 74 -17.39 -25.08 6.41
N LEU A 75 -16.07 -25.24 6.61
CA LEU A 75 -15.47 -25.74 7.85
C LEU A 75 -15.98 -25.01 9.12
N PRO A 76 -16.31 -25.72 10.21
CA PRO A 76 -16.93 -25.14 11.40
C PRO A 76 -15.95 -24.28 12.23
N GLN A 77 -14.64 -24.54 12.13
CA GLN A 77 -13.58 -23.83 12.84
C GLN A 77 -13.42 -22.37 12.37
N MET A 78 -13.75 -22.07 11.11
CA MET A 78 -13.60 -20.75 10.51
C MET A 78 -14.65 -19.76 11.04
N SER A 79 -14.22 -18.64 11.65
CA SER A 79 -15.12 -17.60 12.17
C SER A 79 -16.07 -17.02 11.12
N ARG A 80 -17.34 -16.77 11.49
CA ARG A 80 -18.36 -16.13 10.63
C ARG A 80 -17.89 -14.80 10.03
N PHE A 81 -17.05 -14.04 10.75
CA PHE A 81 -16.49 -12.78 10.27
C PHE A 81 -15.48 -13.00 9.14
N LYS A 82 -14.55 -13.96 9.32
CA LYS A 82 -13.60 -14.37 8.26
C LYS A 82 -14.34 -14.91 7.03
N LYS A 83 -15.35 -15.77 7.21
CA LYS A 83 -16.21 -16.25 6.10
C LYS A 83 -16.83 -15.08 5.31
N LYS A 84 -17.39 -14.08 6.00
CA LYS A 84 -18.00 -12.90 5.38
C LYS A 84 -16.98 -12.01 4.65
N LYS A 85 -15.78 -11.80 5.20
CA LYS A 85 -14.68 -11.08 4.53
C LYS A 85 -14.23 -11.82 3.26
N ILE A 86 -13.94 -13.13 3.34
CA ILE A 86 -13.47 -13.93 2.20
C ILE A 86 -14.54 -13.99 1.09
N LEU A 87 -15.81 -14.24 1.43
CA LEU A 87 -16.89 -14.28 0.43
C LEU A 87 -17.12 -12.91 -0.24
N ARG A 88 -16.90 -11.80 0.48
CA ARG A 88 -16.91 -10.45 -0.11
C ARG A 88 -15.77 -10.27 -1.12
N ILE A 89 -14.55 -10.65 -0.75
CA ILE A 89 -13.36 -10.56 -1.62
C ILE A 89 -13.59 -11.37 -2.89
N TYR A 90 -13.95 -12.65 -2.76
CA TYR A 90 -14.28 -13.55 -3.88
C TYR A 90 -15.31 -12.95 -4.85
N ARG A 91 -16.38 -12.34 -4.32
CA ARG A 91 -17.37 -11.63 -5.15
C ARG A 91 -16.81 -10.37 -5.81
N GLU A 92 -16.08 -9.52 -5.09
CA GLU A 92 -15.46 -8.33 -5.69
C GLU A 92 -14.43 -8.71 -6.77
N THR A 93 -13.65 -9.77 -6.59
CA THR A 93 -12.69 -10.28 -7.57
C THR A 93 -13.41 -10.72 -8.85
N ILE A 94 -14.43 -11.59 -8.74
CA ILE A 94 -15.12 -12.15 -9.91
C ILE A 94 -15.98 -11.10 -10.63
N PHE A 95 -16.82 -10.35 -9.91
CA PHE A 95 -17.77 -9.43 -10.54
C PHE A 95 -17.15 -8.11 -11.03
N HIS A 96 -16.00 -7.69 -10.47
CA HIS A 96 -15.34 -6.43 -10.85
C HIS A 96 -13.92 -6.63 -11.41
N ARG A 97 -13.47 -7.87 -11.63
CA ARG A 97 -12.08 -8.22 -12.06
C ARG A 97 -10.99 -7.59 -11.17
N LYS A 98 -11.34 -7.29 -9.92
CA LYS A 98 -10.49 -6.55 -8.98
C LYS A 98 -9.45 -7.49 -8.41
N ARG A 99 -8.18 -7.29 -8.79
CA ARG A 99 -7.04 -8.12 -8.35
C ARG A 99 -6.48 -7.76 -6.98
N TYR A 100 -6.81 -6.60 -6.41
CA TYR A 100 -6.26 -6.09 -5.16
C TYR A 100 -7.36 -5.63 -4.21
N HIS A 101 -7.30 -6.04 -2.94
CA HIS A 101 -8.24 -5.63 -1.90
C HIS A 101 -7.46 -5.24 -0.63
N GLU A 102 -7.51 -3.96 -0.26
CA GLU A 102 -7.07 -3.51 1.06
C GLU A 102 -8.15 -3.79 2.10
N LEU A 103 -7.74 -4.28 3.27
CA LEU A 103 -8.58 -4.57 4.43
C LEU A 103 -7.91 -4.00 5.68
N THR A 104 -8.71 -3.52 6.62
CA THR A 104 -8.24 -3.30 8.00
C THR A 104 -8.82 -4.38 8.91
N ASP A 105 -8.06 -4.80 9.92
CA ASP A 105 -8.55 -5.66 11.01
C ASP A 105 -8.97 -4.86 12.25
N GLU A 106 -9.34 -5.58 13.31
CA GLU A 106 -9.85 -4.98 14.55
C GLU A 106 -8.73 -4.38 15.43
N TYR A 107 -7.47 -4.63 15.09
CA TYR A 107 -6.27 -4.07 15.73
C TYR A 107 -5.66 -2.92 14.93
N GLY A 108 -6.29 -2.52 13.82
CA GLY A 108 -5.82 -1.43 12.96
C GLY A 108 -4.77 -1.82 11.91
N ARG A 109 -4.42 -3.11 11.79
CA ARG A 109 -3.44 -3.55 10.77
C ARG A 109 -4.03 -3.46 9.38
N HIS A 110 -3.20 -3.06 8.42
CA HIS A 110 -3.54 -3.00 7.00
C HIS A 110 -3.09 -4.27 6.28
N TRP A 111 -4.05 -5.01 5.72
CA TRP A 111 -3.82 -6.25 4.98
C TRP A 111 -4.10 -6.03 3.50
N LEU A 112 -3.12 -6.31 2.65
CA LEU A 112 -3.29 -6.35 1.20
C LEU A 112 -3.54 -7.79 0.76
N VAL A 113 -4.72 -8.03 0.17
CA VAL A 113 -5.05 -9.31 -0.48
C VAL A 113 -4.92 -9.14 -1.98
N THR A 114 -4.10 -9.98 -2.62
CA THR A 114 -3.91 -10.00 -4.07
C THR A 114 -4.43 -11.32 -4.64
N VAL A 115 -5.13 -11.27 -5.77
CA VAL A 115 -5.57 -12.45 -6.52
C VAL A 115 -5.03 -12.38 -7.95
N THR A 116 -4.12 -13.30 -8.27
CA THR A 116 -3.55 -13.48 -9.61
C THR A 116 -4.19 -14.69 -10.27
N TYR A 117 -4.64 -14.53 -11.52
CA TYR A 117 -5.34 -15.55 -12.29
C TYR A 117 -5.28 -15.24 -13.80
N GLY A 118 -5.44 -16.28 -14.62
CA GLY A 118 -5.43 -16.22 -16.09
C GLY A 118 -4.14 -16.78 -16.71
N ASP A 119 -3.87 -16.40 -17.96
CA ASP A 119 -2.84 -16.99 -18.84
C ASP A 119 -1.41 -16.95 -18.28
N GLN A 120 -1.12 -16.08 -17.30
CA GLN A 120 0.17 -16.03 -16.60
C GLN A 120 0.35 -17.17 -15.56
N MET A 121 -0.67 -18.02 -15.37
CA MET A 121 -0.73 -19.10 -14.39
C MET A 121 -1.45 -20.35 -14.94
N ASP A 122 -1.55 -20.53 -16.27
CA ASP A 122 -2.21 -21.68 -16.92
C ASP A 122 -3.66 -21.96 -16.46
N GLY A 123 -4.34 -20.92 -15.93
CA GLY A 123 -5.70 -20.99 -15.39
C GLY A 123 -5.81 -21.15 -13.88
N ASP A 124 -4.70 -21.35 -13.16
CA ASP A 124 -4.65 -21.45 -11.70
C ASP A 124 -4.91 -20.10 -11.00
N PHE A 125 -5.26 -20.16 -9.72
CA PHE A 125 -5.62 -19.01 -8.88
C PHE A 125 -4.68 -18.88 -7.68
N LEU A 126 -3.80 -17.88 -7.71
CA LEU A 126 -2.92 -17.52 -6.61
C LEU A 126 -3.54 -16.42 -5.76
N PHE A 127 -3.75 -16.71 -4.47
CA PHE A 127 -4.12 -15.74 -3.45
C PHE A 127 -2.92 -15.47 -2.55
N SER A 128 -2.55 -14.19 -2.40
CA SER A 128 -1.62 -13.75 -1.37
C SER A 128 -2.27 -12.77 -0.40
N VAL A 129 -1.86 -12.82 0.86
CA VAL A 129 -2.31 -11.95 1.95
C VAL A 129 -1.06 -11.44 2.67
N LYS A 130 -0.81 -10.13 2.62
CA LYS A 130 0.39 -9.52 3.22
C LYS A 130 -0.01 -8.41 4.20
N ASP A 131 0.64 -8.38 5.36
CA ASP A 131 0.60 -7.20 6.25
C ASP A 131 1.42 -6.07 5.62
N VAL A 132 0.77 -4.93 5.42
CA VAL A 132 1.34 -3.71 4.81
C VAL A 132 1.22 -2.50 5.73
N SER A 133 1.00 -2.73 7.03
CA SER A 133 0.83 -1.68 8.04
C SER A 133 1.99 -0.68 8.05
N ASP A 134 3.23 -1.17 8.12
CA ASP A 134 4.44 -0.34 8.15
C ASP A 134 4.57 0.51 6.87
N TYR A 135 4.28 -0.09 5.70
CA TYR A 135 4.26 0.63 4.43
C TYR A 135 3.19 1.72 4.42
N LYS A 136 1.97 1.43 4.90
CA LYS A 136 0.88 2.42 4.99
C LYS A 136 1.21 3.54 5.97
N GLN A 137 1.91 3.26 7.06
CA GLN A 137 2.38 4.30 7.98
C GLN A 137 3.42 5.21 7.32
N ILE A 138 4.41 4.63 6.63
CA ILE A 138 5.43 5.39 5.88
C ILE A 138 4.79 6.24 4.76
N GLU A 139 3.86 5.66 4.00
CA GLU A 139 3.07 6.34 2.94
C GLU A 139 2.29 7.54 3.51
N GLN A 140 1.64 7.38 4.67
CA GLN A 140 0.93 8.47 5.36
C GLN A 140 1.88 9.56 5.89
N THR A 141 3.01 9.21 6.50
CA THR A 141 3.99 10.18 7.00
C THR A 141 4.63 10.97 5.85
N ALA A 142 4.98 10.29 4.74
CA ALA A 142 5.49 10.96 3.53
C ALA A 142 4.46 11.96 2.97
N TYR A 143 3.20 11.54 2.81
CA TYR A 143 2.13 12.41 2.34
C TYR A 143 1.86 13.62 3.26
N GLN A 144 1.95 13.44 4.58
CA GLN A 144 1.85 14.55 5.54
C GLN A 144 3.02 15.53 5.40
N ASN A 145 4.25 15.03 5.25
CA ASN A 145 5.44 15.86 5.06
C ASN A 145 5.38 16.65 3.74
N ASP A 146 4.98 16.02 2.63
CA ASP A 146 4.80 16.70 1.34
C ASP A 146 3.71 17.79 1.42
N LYS A 147 2.60 17.51 2.11
CA LYS A 147 1.53 18.48 2.36
C LYS A 147 2.03 19.67 3.19
N LEU A 148 2.82 19.43 4.24
CA LEU A 148 3.41 20.49 5.06
C LEU A 148 4.43 21.32 4.27
N ALA A 149 5.30 20.67 3.48
CA ALA A 149 6.26 21.36 2.61
C ALA A 149 5.57 22.20 1.52
N MET A 150 4.46 21.71 0.95
CA MET A 150 3.62 22.46 0.03
C MET A 150 2.97 23.67 0.70
N LEU A 151 2.40 23.50 1.90
CA LEU A 151 1.82 24.60 2.69
C LEU A 151 2.87 25.64 3.09
N GLY A 152 4.09 25.23 3.40
CA GLY A 152 5.22 26.14 3.66
C GLY A 152 5.57 26.99 2.44
N ARG A 153 5.71 26.37 1.25
CA ARG A 153 5.96 27.09 -0.01
C ARG A 153 4.84 28.07 -0.37
N ILE A 154 3.58 27.66 -0.20
CA ILE A 154 2.40 28.52 -0.46
C ILE A 154 2.35 29.69 0.53
N SER A 155 2.55 29.42 1.83
CA SER A 155 2.61 30.46 2.87
C SER A 155 3.71 31.48 2.59
N ALA A 156 4.88 31.04 2.14
CA ALA A 156 5.98 31.93 1.75
C ALA A 156 5.62 32.81 0.54
N SER A 157 5.00 32.26 -0.51
CA SER A 157 4.54 33.05 -1.67
C SER A 157 3.53 34.12 -1.24
N ILE A 158 2.49 33.73 -0.51
CA ILE A 158 1.45 34.63 0.00
C ILE A 158 2.05 35.72 0.90
N ALA A 159 3.02 35.37 1.75
CA ALA A 159 3.71 36.33 2.60
C ALA A 159 4.52 37.37 1.81
N HIS A 160 5.19 36.96 0.73
CA HIS A 160 5.85 37.90 -0.20
C HIS A 160 4.83 38.77 -0.94
N GLU A 161 3.75 38.17 -1.45
CA GLU A 161 2.69 38.85 -2.19
C GLU A 161 1.92 39.87 -1.32
N ILE A 162 1.74 39.63 -0.02
CA ILE A 162 1.16 40.59 0.93
C ILE A 162 2.18 41.66 1.38
N ARG A 163 3.47 41.30 1.51
CA ARG A 163 4.52 42.27 1.86
C ARG A 163 4.69 43.34 0.78
N ASN A 164 4.53 42.99 -0.50
CA ASN A 164 4.64 43.93 -1.63
C ASN A 164 3.73 45.18 -1.53
N PRO A 165 2.38 45.07 -1.42
CA PRO A 165 1.50 46.23 -1.25
C PRO A 165 1.71 46.93 0.10
N LEU A 166 2.04 46.21 1.18
CA LEU A 166 2.38 46.81 2.47
C LEU A 166 3.61 47.74 2.37
N THR A 167 4.65 47.32 1.63
CA THR A 167 5.83 48.14 1.32
C THR A 167 5.48 49.35 0.47
N ALA A 168 4.61 49.21 -0.54
CA ALA A 168 4.15 50.32 -1.37
C ALA A 168 3.35 51.36 -0.55
N ILE A 169 2.41 50.91 0.28
CA ILE A 169 1.62 51.78 1.17
C ILE A 169 2.54 52.50 2.16
N ARG A 170 3.53 51.80 2.76
CA ARG A 170 4.56 52.42 3.62
C ARG A 170 5.29 53.56 2.90
N GLY A 171 5.72 53.33 1.66
CA GLY A 171 6.37 54.36 0.84
C GLY A 171 5.48 55.59 0.60
N PHE A 172 4.23 55.40 0.20
CA PHE A 172 3.29 56.51 0.01
C PHE A 172 3.00 57.27 1.30
N ILE A 173 2.82 56.59 2.44
CA ILE A 173 2.61 57.24 3.73
C ILE A 173 3.86 58.03 4.18
N GLN A 174 5.06 57.51 3.93
CA GLN A 174 6.32 58.22 4.20
C GLN A 174 6.46 59.50 3.34
N LEU A 175 6.06 59.45 2.06
CA LEU A 175 6.04 60.61 1.16
C LEU A 175 4.95 61.64 1.52
N LEU A 176 3.81 61.20 2.05
CA LEU A 176 2.73 62.08 2.52
C LEU A 176 3.01 62.69 3.91
N ARG A 177 3.86 62.05 4.72
CA ARG A 177 4.14 62.44 6.11
C ARG A 177 4.53 63.92 6.31
N PRO A 178 5.37 64.56 5.48
CA PRO A 178 5.70 65.99 5.64
C PRO A 178 4.48 66.90 5.50
N HIS A 179 3.56 66.60 4.57
CA HIS A 179 2.31 67.33 4.38
C HIS A 179 1.34 67.08 5.54
N LEU A 180 1.24 65.84 6.02
CA LEU A 180 0.45 65.50 7.20
C LEU A 180 0.97 66.19 8.46
N LEU A 181 2.29 66.33 8.63
CA LEU A 181 2.91 67.06 9.73
C LEU A 181 2.52 68.56 9.71
N GLN A 182 2.58 69.22 8.55
CA GLN A 182 2.13 70.61 8.37
C GLN A 182 0.64 70.79 8.69
N LEU A 183 -0.18 69.78 8.42
CA LEU A 183 -1.63 69.77 8.70
C LEU A 183 -1.98 69.35 10.14
N GLY A 184 -1.00 69.14 11.03
CA GLY A 184 -1.22 68.69 12.40
C GLY A 184 -1.70 67.23 12.52
N LYS A 185 -1.44 66.40 11.49
CA LYS A 185 -2.00 65.05 11.27
C LYS A 185 -0.93 63.94 11.19
N ASP A 186 0.26 64.16 11.76
CA ASP A 186 1.33 63.14 11.84
C ASP A 186 0.88 61.83 12.50
N GLU A 187 -0.06 61.91 13.44
CA GLU A 187 -0.62 60.74 14.13
C GLU A 187 -1.19 59.70 13.18
N TYR A 188 -1.92 60.10 12.13
CA TYR A 188 -2.46 59.16 11.15
C TYR A 188 -1.36 58.42 10.38
N ALA A 189 -0.29 59.12 9.99
CA ALA A 189 0.88 58.48 9.36
C ALA A 189 1.53 57.48 10.34
N ARG A 190 1.64 57.85 11.62
CA ARG A 190 2.24 57.02 12.67
C ARG A 190 1.43 55.74 12.94
N ILE A 191 0.10 55.86 13.04
CA ILE A 191 -0.83 54.72 13.21
C ILE A 191 -0.71 53.76 12.01
N ILE A 192 -0.80 54.27 10.78
CA ILE A 192 -0.74 53.42 9.57
C ILE A 192 0.61 52.71 9.47
N LEU A 193 1.73 53.40 9.74
CA LEU A 193 3.05 52.77 9.77
C LEU A 193 3.17 51.68 10.85
N THR A 194 2.57 51.90 12.02
CA THR A 194 2.55 50.93 13.14
C THR A 194 1.78 49.67 12.77
N GLU A 195 0.60 49.80 12.15
CA GLU A 195 -0.19 48.64 11.71
C GLU A 195 0.45 47.90 10.52
N ILE A 196 1.22 48.58 9.66
CA ILE A 196 2.03 47.91 8.63
C ILE A 196 3.20 47.10 9.24
N ASP A 197 3.84 47.59 10.31
CA ASP A 197 4.86 46.82 11.03
C ASP A 197 4.23 45.61 11.74
N ARG A 198 3.11 45.83 12.44
CA ARG A 198 2.31 44.78 13.09
C ARG A 198 1.86 43.69 12.11
N ALA A 199 1.45 44.06 10.90
CA ALA A 199 1.10 43.10 9.84
C ALA A 199 2.32 42.27 9.40
N ASN A 200 3.49 42.89 9.23
CA ASN A 200 4.73 42.19 8.92
C ASN A 200 5.17 41.25 10.05
N ASP A 201 4.97 41.62 11.32
CA ASP A 201 5.27 40.77 12.48
C ASP A 201 4.33 39.54 12.55
N ILE A 202 3.06 39.70 12.16
CA ILE A 202 2.10 38.59 12.09
C ILE A 202 2.51 37.63 10.97
N ILE A 203 2.78 38.15 9.77
CA ILE A 203 3.25 37.36 8.62
C ILE A 203 4.53 36.59 8.97
N SER A 204 5.49 37.25 9.61
CA SER A 204 6.78 36.63 9.94
C SER A 204 6.65 35.54 11.01
N ARG A 205 5.71 35.67 11.97
CA ARG A 205 5.37 34.60 12.93
C ARG A 205 4.66 33.42 12.28
N VAL A 206 3.82 33.65 11.27
CA VAL A 206 3.16 32.56 10.51
C VAL A 206 4.18 31.76 9.68
N LEU A 207 5.23 32.40 9.17
CA LEU A 207 6.32 31.71 8.45
C LEU A 207 7.30 30.99 9.39
N ASN A 208 7.68 31.62 10.50
CA ASN A 208 8.77 31.14 11.36
C ASN A 208 8.34 30.14 12.43
N ASN A 209 7.06 29.74 12.46
CA ASN A 209 6.60 28.61 13.26
C ASN A 209 6.91 27.28 12.53
N GLN A 210 8.17 26.84 12.64
CA GLN A 210 8.64 25.48 12.35
C GLN A 210 9.34 24.89 13.57
#